data_AF-A0A3M1EPG4-F1
#
_entry.id   AF-A0A3M1EPG4-F1
#
_cell.length_a   1.000
_cell.length_b   1.000
_cell.length_c   1.000
_cell.angle_alpha   90.00
_cell.angle_beta   90.00
_cell.angle_gamma   90.00
#
_symmetry.space_group_name_H-M   'P 1'
#
loop_
_entity.id
_entity.type
_entity.pdbx_description
1 polymer ?
#
loop_
_entity_poly.entity_id
_entity_poly.type
_entity_poly.pdbx_seq_one_letter_code
_entity_poly.pdbx_strand_id
1 'polypeptide(L)'
;MKGNEEVIDTLNALLADELTAINQYILHSEMCANWGYERLHEAIEQRAVQEMKHAEALIERILFLEGQPVVSKLNQIAVGADVETQHKNDLAAEVEAV
;
A
#
# COMPACT_ATOMS: atom_id res chain seq x y z
N MET A 1 -10.63 2.29 -23.76
CA MET A 1 -12.00 1.71 -23.73
C MET A 1 -12.72 2.43 -22.62
N LYS A 2 -13.73 3.24 -22.88
CA LYS A 2 -14.39 4.00 -21.80
C LYS A 2 -15.03 3.07 -20.76
N GLY A 3 -14.52 3.13 -19.53
CA GLY A 3 -15.01 2.35 -18.39
C GLY A 3 -16.26 2.95 -17.73
N ASN A 4 -16.84 2.18 -16.81
CA ASN A 4 -17.89 2.65 -15.90
C ASN A 4 -17.26 3.49 -14.77
N GLU A 5 -17.89 4.60 -14.41
CA GLU A 5 -17.39 5.55 -13.40
C GLU A 5 -17.28 4.91 -12.00
N GLU A 6 -18.27 4.14 -11.55
CA GLU A 6 -18.23 3.44 -10.25
C GLU A 6 -17.07 2.44 -10.16
N VAL A 7 -16.73 1.79 -11.28
CA VAL A 7 -15.57 0.90 -11.36
C VAL A 7 -14.27 1.70 -11.24
N ILE A 8 -14.16 2.83 -11.92
CA ILE A 8 -12.97 3.71 -11.83
C ILE A 8 -12.81 4.28 -10.42
N ASP A 9 -13.90 4.63 -9.75
CA ASP A 9 -13.89 5.10 -8.36
C ASP A 9 -13.44 4.01 -7.41
N THR A 10 -13.94 2.79 -7.58
CA THR A 10 -13.52 1.61 -6.78
C THR A 10 -12.04 1.33 -6.98
N LEU A 11 -11.54 1.35 -8.23
CA LEU A 11 -10.11 1.15 -8.51
C LEU A 11 -9.24 2.25 -7.90
N ASN A 12 -9.72 3.50 -7.85
CA ASN A 12 -9.00 4.58 -7.18
C ASN A 12 -9.03 4.45 -5.63
N ALA A 13 -10.09 3.89 -5.06
CA ALA A 13 -10.13 3.58 -3.63
C ALA A 13 -9.08 2.50 -3.29
N LEU A 14 -9.05 1.41 -4.05
CA LEU A 14 -8.03 0.36 -3.91
C LEU A 14 -6.62 0.94 -4.12
N LEU A 15 -6.43 1.82 -5.10
CA LEU A 15 -5.13 2.47 -5.31
C LEU A 15 -4.68 3.29 -4.09
N ALA A 16 -5.61 3.95 -3.40
CA ALA A 16 -5.30 4.65 -2.16
C ALA A 16 -4.90 3.68 -1.03
N ASP A 17 -5.52 2.50 -0.95
CA ASP A 17 -5.13 1.44 -0.01
C ASP A 17 -3.69 0.98 -0.27
N GLU A 18 -3.37 0.64 -1.53
CA GLU A 18 -2.01 0.19 -1.91
C GLU A 18 -0.96 1.26 -1.62
N LEU A 19 -1.21 2.51 -2.00
CA LEU A 19 -0.28 3.61 -1.72
C LEU A 19 -0.10 3.86 -0.22
N THR A 20 -1.13 3.62 0.59
CA THR A 20 -1.05 3.72 2.05
C THR A 20 -0.19 2.60 2.61
N ALA A 21 -0.42 1.35 2.17
CA ALA A 21 0.36 0.18 2.57
C ALA A 21 1.84 0.32 2.20
N ILE A 22 2.15 0.80 0.98
CA ILE A 22 3.54 1.08 0.55
C ILE A 22 4.24 2.02 1.53
N ASN A 23 3.60 3.14 1.89
CA ASN A 23 4.19 4.12 2.80
C ASN A 23 4.33 3.60 4.23
N GLN A 24 3.38 2.78 4.71
CA GLN A 24 3.46 2.15 6.01
C GLN A 24 4.59 1.13 6.07
N TYR A 25 4.65 0.21 5.11
CA TYR A 25 5.63 -0.86 5.05
C TYR A 25 7.05 -0.32 4.86
N ILE A 26 7.27 0.65 3.97
CA ILE A 26 8.61 1.20 3.80
C ILE A 26 9.12 1.84 5.10
N LEU A 27 8.26 2.57 5.83
CA LEU A 27 8.65 3.16 7.10
C LEU A 27 8.91 2.09 8.18
N HIS A 28 8.06 1.07 8.31
CA HIS A 28 8.29 -0.04 9.24
C HIS A 28 9.57 -0.82 8.92
N SER A 29 9.86 -1.00 7.63
CA SER A 29 11.08 -1.63 7.15
C SER A 29 12.33 -0.85 7.58
N GLU A 30 12.37 0.46 7.34
CA GLU A 30 13.50 1.32 7.73
C GLU A 30 13.66 1.41 9.26
N MET A 31 12.55 1.39 10.00
CA MET A 31 12.58 1.30 11.46
C MET A 31 13.24 0.00 11.92
N CYS A 32 12.89 -1.14 11.31
CA CYS A 32 13.51 -2.43 11.60
C CYS A 32 15.00 -2.44 11.27
N ALA A 33 15.42 -1.87 10.14
CA ALA A 33 16.83 -1.72 9.78
C ALA A 33 17.58 -0.90 10.84
N ASN A 34 17.04 0.26 11.24
CA ASN A 34 17.61 1.12 12.27
C ASN A 34 17.68 0.43 13.65
N TRP A 35 16.75 -0.47 13.97
CA TRP A 35 16.78 -1.27 15.19
C TRP A 35 17.70 -2.50 15.14
N GLY A 36 18.32 -2.77 13.98
CA GLY A 36 19.22 -3.92 13.78
C GLY A 36 18.50 -5.24 13.47
N TYR A 37 17.23 -5.19 13.05
CA TYR A 37 16.43 -6.36 12.69
C TYR A 37 16.42 -6.61 11.18
N GLU A 38 17.58 -6.96 10.63
CA GLU A 38 17.78 -7.10 9.18
C GLU A 38 16.77 -8.03 8.50
N ARG A 39 16.48 -9.18 9.12
CA ARG A 39 15.51 -10.15 8.55
C ARG A 39 14.09 -9.59 8.46
N LEU A 40 13.71 -8.68 9.38
CA LEU A 40 12.41 -8.02 9.35
C LEU A 40 12.40 -6.91 8.30
N HIS A 41 13.49 -6.13 8.23
CA HIS A 41 13.68 -5.13 7.18
C HIS A 41 13.50 -5.74 5.78
N GLU A 42 14.27 -6.77 5.44
CA GLU A 42 14.19 -7.42 4.13
C GLU A 42 12.77 -7.94 3.82
N ALA A 43 12.11 -8.54 4.81
CA ALA A 43 10.77 -9.11 4.61
C ALA A 43 9.70 -8.03 4.43
N ILE A 44 9.75 -6.94 5.19
CA ILE A 44 8.78 -5.84 5.11
C ILE A 44 9.04 -4.99 3.86
N GLU A 45 10.29 -4.74 3.49
CA GLU A 45 10.65 -4.07 2.24
C GLU A 45 10.11 -4.84 1.03
N GLN A 46 10.26 -6.17 1.01
CA GLN A 46 9.71 -7.00 -0.05
C GLN A 46 8.19 -6.89 -0.17
N ARG A 47 7.47 -6.73 0.94
CA ARG A 47 6.02 -6.45 0.93
C ARG A 47 5.73 -5.08 0.33
N ALA A 48 6.45 -4.03 0.73
CA ALA A 48 6.30 -2.70 0.13
C ALA A 48 6.48 -2.74 -1.40
N VAL A 49 7.49 -3.49 -1.88
CA VAL A 49 7.73 -3.68 -3.33
C VAL A 49 6.61 -4.48 -4.00
N GLN A 50 5.98 -5.42 -3.29
CA GLN A 50 4.82 -6.15 -3.81
C GLN A 50 3.63 -5.20 -4.00
N GLU A 51 3.31 -4.37 -3.01
CA GLU A 51 2.23 -3.39 -3.11
C GLU A 51 2.49 -2.34 -4.19
N MET A 52 3.76 -1.96 -4.43
CA MET A 52 4.12 -1.10 -5.57
C MET A 52 3.69 -1.70 -6.92
N LYS A 53 3.76 -3.03 -7.07
CA LYS A 53 3.30 -3.72 -8.29
C LYS A 53 1.77 -3.80 -8.37
N HIS A 54 1.09 -3.94 -7.23
CA HIS A 54 -0.37 -3.87 -7.20
C HIS A 54 -0.87 -2.46 -7.58
N ALA A 55 -0.26 -1.41 -7.02
CA ALA A 55 -0.52 -0.03 -7.39
C ALA A 55 -0.27 0.23 -8.89
N GLU A 56 0.84 -0.29 -9.44
CA GLU A 56 1.14 -0.22 -10.89
C GLU A 56 0.01 -0.85 -11.72
N ALA A 57 -0.43 -2.06 -11.37
CA ALA A 57 -1.50 -2.76 -12.08
C ALA A 57 -2.85 -2.00 -12.02
N LEU A 58 -3.17 -1.38 -10.87
CA LEU A 58 -4.37 -0.54 -10.71
C LEU A 58 -4.28 0.72 -11.57
N ILE A 59 -3.14 1.42 -11.57
CA ILE A 59 -2.88 2.60 -12.39
C ILE A 59 -3.06 2.26 -13.88
N GLU A 60 -2.41 1.18 -14.35
CA GLU A 60 -2.55 0.71 -15.72
C GLU A 60 -4.02 0.43 -16.08
N ARG A 61 -4.76 -0.20 -15.16
CA ARG A 61 -6.16 -0.55 -15.39
C ARG A 61 -7.06 0.68 -15.46
N ILE A 62 -6.86 1.65 -14.57
CA ILE A 62 -7.61 2.92 -14.56
C ILE A 62 -7.36 3.67 -15.88
N LEU A 63 -6.10 3.78 -16.31
CA LEU A 63 -5.72 4.44 -17.56
C LEU A 63 -6.31 3.73 -18.78
N PHE A 64 -6.30 2.39 -18.82
CA PHE A 64 -6.91 1.60 -19.90
C PHE A 64 -8.42 1.87 -20.03
N LEU A 65 -9.08 2.12 -18.89
CA LEU A 65 -10.49 2.48 -18.80
C LEU A 65 -10.77 3.97 -19.08
N GLU A 66 -9.75 4.73 -19.50
CA GLU A 66 -9.79 6.18 -19.74
C GLU A 66 -10.15 7.00 -18.49
N GLY A 67 -9.90 6.44 -17.29
CA GLY A 67 -9.99 7.14 -16.02
C GLY A 67 -8.69 7.85 -15.66
N GLN A 68 -8.74 8.69 -14.62
CA GLN A 68 -7.57 9.38 -14.07
C GLN A 68 -7.18 8.74 -12.73
N PRO A 69 -5.98 8.13 -12.61
CA PRO A 69 -5.48 7.63 -11.34
C PRO A 69 -5.21 8.78 -10.35
N VAL A 70 -5.59 8.61 -9.10
CA VAL A 70 -5.40 9.59 -8.02
C VAL A 70 -4.34 9.08 -7.06
N VAL A 71 -3.13 9.64 -7.16
CA VAL A 71 -1.97 9.25 -6.33
C VAL A 71 -1.69 10.22 -5.18
N SER A 72 -2.51 11.26 -5.03
CA SER A 72 -2.36 12.30 -4.01
C SER A 72 -3.20 12.07 -2.76
N LYS A 73 -4.03 11.01 -2.75
CA LYS A 73 -4.88 10.65 -1.62
C LYS A 73 -4.34 9.35 -1.00
N LEU A 74 -4.09 9.41 0.29
CA LEU A 74 -3.73 8.26 1.13
C LEU A 74 -4.79 8.12 2.22
N ASN A 75 -4.99 6.89 2.67
CA ASN A 75 -5.74 6.59 3.88
C ASN A 75 -4.87 6.86 5.12
N GLN A 76 -5.42 6.57 6.30
CA GLN A 76 -4.69 6.76 7.54
C GLN A 76 -3.55 5.75 7.65
N ILE A 77 -2.31 6.24 7.75
CA ILE A 77 -1.14 5.41 8.03
C ILE A 77 -1.05 5.16 9.55
N ALA A 78 -0.84 3.91 9.94
CA ALA A 78 -0.73 3.48 11.34
C ALA A 78 0.68 2.98 11.65
N VAL A 79 1.59 3.89 12.02
CA VAL A 79 2.98 3.55 12.33
C VAL A 79 3.12 2.94 13.73
N GLY A 80 3.63 1.71 13.81
CA GLY A 80 3.89 1.03 15.08
C GLY A 80 5.19 1.46 15.74
N ALA A 81 5.18 1.68 17.05
CA ALA A 81 6.36 2.08 17.83
C ALA A 81 7.32 0.92 18.18
N ASP A 82 6.85 -0.31 18.03
CA ASP A 82 7.58 -1.57 18.23
C ASP A 82 7.12 -2.61 17.20
N VAL A 83 7.89 -3.70 17.05
CA VAL A 83 7.66 -4.73 16.04
C VAL A 83 6.29 -5.41 16.17
N GLU A 84 5.81 -5.64 17.40
CA GLU A 84 4.50 -6.28 17.60
C GLU A 84 3.37 -5.36 17.10
N THR A 85 3.47 -4.06 17.42
CA THR A 85 2.51 -3.05 16.97
C THR A 85 2.58 -2.85 15.46
N GLN A 86 3.77 -2.86 14.86
CA GLN A 86 3.95 -2.80 13.40
C GLN A 86 3.18 -3.93 12.72
N HIS A 87 3.41 -5.20 13.13
CA HIS A 87 2.73 -6.34 12.54
C HIS A 87 1.20 -6.33 12.75
N LYS A 88 0.70 -5.80 13.88
CA LYS A 88 -0.75 -5.65 14.10
C LYS A 88 -1.34 -4.62 13.14
N ASN A 89 -0.68 -3.49 12.96
CA ASN A 89 -1.13 -2.44 12.05
C ASN A 89 -1.02 -2.87 10.59
N ASP A 90 0.04 -3.59 10.23
CA ASP A 90 0.23 -4.16 8.90
C ASP A 90 -0.86 -5.18 8.59
N LEU A 91 -1.16 -6.09 9.53
CA LEU A 91 -2.28 -7.03 9.37
C LEU A 91 -3.64 -6.32 9.26
N ALA A 92 -3.85 -5.22 9.99
CA ALA A 92 -5.09 -4.46 9.87
C ALA A 92 -5.24 -3.84 8.48
N ALA A 93 -4.17 -3.27 7.93
CA ALA A 93 -4.17 -2.71 6.58
C ALA A 93 -4.49 -3.79 5.52
N GLU A 94 -3.93 -4.99 5.65
CA GLU A 94 -4.22 -6.13 4.76
C GLU A 94 -5.68 -6.59 4.84
N VAL A 95 -6.28 -6.60 6.04
CA VAL A 95 -7.67 -7.01 6.23
C VAL A 95 -8.65 -5.96 5.71
N GLU A 96 -8.30 -4.68 5.80
CA GLU A 96 -9.13 -3.59 5.27
C GLU A 96 -9.10 -3.53 3.74
N ALA A 97 -8.02 -3.99 3.10
CA ALA A 97 -7.85 -3.99 1.65
C ALA A 97 -8.57 -5.15 0.91
N VAL A 98 -9.21 -6.08 1.63
CA VAL A 98 -9.90 -7.29 1.08
C VAL A 98 -11.42 -7.15 1.13
#